data_AF-A0A523CYY5-F1
#
_entry.id   AF-A0A523CYY5-F1
#
_cell.length_a   1.000
_cell.length_b   1.000
_cell.length_c   1.000
_cell.angle_alpha   90.00
_cell.angle_beta   90.00
_cell.angle_gamma   90.00
#
_symmetry.space_group_name_H-M   'P 1'
#
loop_
_entity.id
_entity.type
_entity.pdbx_description
1 polymer ?
#
loop_
_entity_poly.entity_id
_entity_poly.type
_entity_poly.pdbx_seq_one_letter_code
_entity_poly.pdbx_strand_id
1 'polypeptide(L)'
;MKTVVFSVVLMLLFLMTTSESRASEDIPSLDEEDQNWVEETLRGMSLEEKVGQLIVGAASTNFTNLDTDKFQQIRKEITDYHVGAITPLEVRFILQLS
;
A
#
# COMPACT_ATOMS: atom_id res chain seq x y z
N MET A 1 -9.10 47.58 0.62
CA MET A 1 -7.93 47.01 1.33
C MET A 1 -8.33 46.15 2.53
N LYS A 2 -9.14 46.64 3.47
CA LYS A 2 -9.59 45.86 4.65
C LYS A 2 -10.33 44.55 4.33
N THR A 3 -11.19 44.55 3.31
CA THR A 3 -11.94 43.36 2.84
C THR A 3 -11.04 42.29 2.21
N VAL A 4 -10.02 42.70 1.47
CA VAL A 4 -9.04 41.81 0.85
C VAL A 4 -8.18 41.13 1.91
N VAL A 5 -7.69 41.90 2.89
CA VAL A 5 -6.92 41.36 4.01
C VAL A 5 -7.75 40.36 4.82
N PHE A 6 -9.03 40.67 5.08
CA PHE A 6 -9.93 39.75 5.77
C PHE A 6 -10.15 38.44 5.00
N SER A 7 -10.33 38.51 3.67
CA SER A 7 -10.48 37.33 2.82
C SER A 7 -9.22 36.46 2.80
N VAL A 8 -8.03 37.06 2.78
CA VAL A 8 -6.76 36.33 2.79
C VAL A 8 -6.54 35.64 4.15
N VAL A 9 -6.88 36.30 5.25
CA VAL A 9 -6.80 35.70 6.59
C VAL A 9 -7.79 34.54 6.74
N LEU A 10 -9.01 34.68 6.22
CA LEU A 10 -10.01 33.60 6.24
C LEU A 10 -9.56 32.38 5.42
N MET A 11 -8.96 32.63 4.24
CA MET A 11 -8.38 31.59 3.40
C MET A 11 -7.21 30.88 4.11
N LEU A 12 -6.31 31.63 4.76
CA LEU A 12 -5.19 31.04 5.52
C LEU A 12 -5.66 30.20 6.72
N LEU A 13 -6.73 30.63 7.40
CA LEU A 13 -7.36 29.84 8.47
C LEU A 13 -7.96 28.54 7.94
N PHE A 14 -8.59 28.59 6.75
CA PHE A 14 -9.16 27.41 6.12
C PHE A 14 -8.10 26.40 5.67
N LEU A 15 -6.90 26.84 5.28
CA LEU A 15 -5.80 25.93 4.94
C LEU A 15 -5.27 25.13 6.15
N MET A 16 -5.48 25.59 7.39
CA MET A 16 -4.98 24.92 8.60
C MET A 16 -5.92 23.82 9.12
N THR A 17 -7.16 23.75 8.64
CA THR A 17 -8.14 22.75 9.13
C THR A 17 -8.09 21.42 8.39
N THR A 18 -7.42 21.35 7.23
CA THR A 18 -7.33 20.12 6.43
C THR A 18 -6.08 19.34 6.78
N SER A 19 -5.91 19.00 8.07
CA SER A 19 -5.06 17.88 8.44
C SER A 19 -5.96 16.68 8.63
N GLU A 20 -6.25 15.98 7.54
CA GLU A 20 -6.77 14.62 7.62
C GLU A 20 -5.65 13.75 8.19
N SER A 21 -5.58 13.67 9.53
CA SER A 21 -4.82 12.63 10.19
C SER A 21 -5.46 11.32 9.77
N ARG A 22 -4.85 10.64 8.79
CA ARG A 22 -5.18 9.27 8.44
C ARG A 22 -4.98 8.48 9.73
N ALA A 23 -6.07 8.17 10.42
CA ALA A 23 -6.02 7.30 11.58
C ALA A 23 -5.26 6.04 11.14
N SER A 24 -4.14 5.75 11.80
CA SER A 24 -3.52 4.43 11.67
C SER A 24 -4.61 3.44 12.05
N GLU A 25 -5.05 2.62 11.09
CA GLU A 25 -5.91 1.49 11.41
C GLU A 25 -5.22 0.70 12.53
N ASP A 26 -5.95 0.49 13.62
CA ASP A 26 -5.48 -0.27 14.76
C ASP A 26 -5.20 -1.69 14.26
N ILE A 27 -3.92 -2.04 14.11
CA ILE A 27 -3.53 -3.36 13.61
C ILE A 27 -4.03 -4.36 14.66
N PRO A 28 -4.94 -5.30 14.31
CA PRO A 28 -5.48 -6.25 15.28
C PRO A 28 -4.33 -6.98 15.97
N SER A 29 -4.39 -7.06 17.31
CA SER A 29 -3.42 -7.87 18.05
C SER A 29 -3.61 -9.33 17.65
N LEU A 30 -2.54 -9.96 17.16
CA LEU A 30 -2.52 -11.39 16.87
C LEU A 30 -2.74 -12.18 18.17
N ASP A 31 -3.62 -13.17 18.13
CA ASP A 31 -3.76 -14.11 19.24
C ASP A 31 -2.55 -15.08 19.30
N GLU A 32 -2.48 -15.91 20.34
CA GLU A 32 -1.35 -16.84 20.51
C GLU A 32 -1.28 -17.88 19.39
N GLU A 33 -2.40 -18.26 18.77
CA GLU A 33 -2.42 -19.23 17.67
C GLU A 33 -1.82 -18.62 16.41
N ASP A 34 -2.26 -17.41 16.06
CA ASP A 34 -1.74 -16.65 14.93
C ASP A 34 -0.24 -16.35 15.08
N GLN A 35 0.21 -15.99 16.29
CA GLN A 35 1.63 -15.75 16.56
C GLN A 35 2.46 -17.02 16.36
N ASN A 36 2.01 -18.15 16.90
CA ASN A 36 2.72 -19.43 16.73
C ASN A 36 2.78 -19.85 15.26
N TRP A 37 1.71 -19.65 14.49
CA TRP A 37 1.69 -19.92 13.06
C TRP A 37 2.68 -19.04 12.28
N VAL A 38 2.76 -17.75 12.60
CA VAL A 38 3.75 -16.84 12.00
C VAL A 38 5.16 -17.30 12.30
N GLU A 39 5.46 -17.65 13.56
CA GLU A 39 6.78 -18.11 13.98
C GLU A 39 7.19 -19.43 13.31
N GLU A 40 6.28 -20.39 13.22
CA GLU A 40 6.51 -21.67 12.56
C GLU A 40 6.77 -21.47 11.07
N THR A 41 5.96 -20.63 10.41
CA THR A 41 6.10 -20.31 8.98
C THR A 41 7.45 -19.63 8.71
N LEU A 42 7.82 -18.64 9.51
CA LEU A 42 9.12 -17.95 9.39
C LEU A 42 10.31 -18.88 9.68
N ARG A 43 10.16 -19.87 10.56
CA ARG A 43 11.20 -20.89 10.78
C ARG A 43 11.38 -21.80 9.57
N GLY A 44 10.31 -22.10 8.84
CA GLY A 44 10.33 -22.98 7.67
C GLY A 44 10.93 -22.35 6.40
N MET A 45 10.98 -21.01 6.32
CA MET A 45 11.45 -20.29 5.13
C MET A 45 12.98 -20.24 5.00
N SER A 46 13.46 -20.39 3.76
CA SER A 46 14.82 -20.04 3.33
C SER A 46 15.11 -18.54 3.46
N LEU A 47 16.38 -18.15 3.36
CA LEU A 47 16.77 -16.74 3.45
C LEU A 47 16.20 -15.94 2.28
N GLU A 48 16.22 -16.53 1.08
CA GLU A 48 15.68 -15.98 -0.15
C GLU A 48 14.17 -15.69 -0.01
N GLU A 49 13.41 -16.64 0.54
CA GLU A 49 11.98 -16.47 0.80
C GLU A 49 11.70 -15.35 1.81
N LYS A 50 12.49 -15.23 2.87
CA LYS A 50 12.36 -14.14 3.86
C LYS A 50 12.66 -12.77 3.26
N VAL A 51 13.69 -12.67 2.44
CA VAL A 51 14.02 -11.43 1.72
C VAL A 51 12.93 -11.10 0.71
N GLY A 52 12.35 -12.10 0.04
CA GLY A 52 11.20 -11.95 -0.85
C GLY A 52 10.01 -11.30 -0.16
N GLN A 53 9.71 -11.68 1.08
CA GLN A 53 8.63 -11.05 1.88
C GLN A 53 8.82 -9.55 2.12
N LEU A 54 10.05 -9.04 2.09
CA LEU A 54 10.35 -7.61 2.26
C LEU A 54 10.24 -6.80 0.96
N ILE A 55 10.16 -7.48 -0.18
CA ILE A 55 10.08 -6.84 -1.50
C ILE A 55 8.60 -6.63 -1.84
N VAL A 56 8.27 -5.42 -2.29
CA VAL A 56 6.95 -5.07 -2.81
C VAL A 56 7.05 -4.81 -4.30
N GLY A 57 6.42 -5.67 -5.10
CA GLY A 57 6.32 -5.52 -6.55
C GLY A 57 5.29 -4.46 -6.93
N ALA A 58 5.56 -3.68 -7.97
CA ALA A 58 4.63 -2.70 -8.51
C ALA A 58 4.02 -3.26 -9.81
N ALA A 59 2.69 -3.45 -9.85
CA ALA A 59 1.99 -4.06 -10.98
C ALA A 59 0.96 -3.11 -11.61
N SER A 60 0.97 -2.99 -12.94
CA SER A 60 0.01 -2.20 -13.70
C SER A 60 -1.31 -2.97 -13.88
N THR A 61 -2.37 -2.63 -13.14
CA THR A 61 -3.65 -3.36 -13.08
C THR A 61 -4.47 -3.49 -14.36
N ASN A 62 -4.05 -2.86 -15.47
CA ASN A 62 -4.68 -3.01 -16.79
C ASN A 62 -4.33 -4.36 -17.45
N PHE A 63 -4.72 -5.47 -16.81
CA PHE A 63 -4.59 -6.82 -17.37
C PHE A 63 -5.93 -7.29 -17.92
N THR A 64 -6.07 -7.29 -19.24
CA THR A 64 -7.26 -7.82 -19.91
C THR A 64 -7.12 -9.31 -20.25
N ASN A 65 -5.91 -9.87 -20.17
CA ASN A 65 -5.62 -11.27 -20.49
C ASN A 65 -4.43 -11.81 -19.65
N LEU A 66 -4.57 -13.03 -19.12
CA LEU A 66 -3.57 -13.78 -18.35
C LEU A 66 -2.36 -14.22 -19.19
N ASP A 67 -2.48 -14.24 -20.51
CA ASP A 67 -1.38 -14.56 -21.44
C ASP A 67 -0.55 -13.33 -21.83
N THR A 68 -0.83 -12.15 -21.26
CA THR A 68 -0.01 -10.95 -21.52
C THR A 68 1.37 -11.09 -20.90
N ASP A 69 2.40 -10.61 -21.61
CA ASP A 69 3.79 -10.62 -21.13
C ASP A 69 3.94 -9.98 -19.74
N LYS A 70 3.13 -8.95 -19.45
CA LYS A 70 3.13 -8.29 -18.15
C LYS A 70 2.59 -9.17 -17.02
N PHE A 71 1.57 -10.00 -17.28
CA PHE A 71 1.07 -10.95 -16.28
C PHE A 71 2.07 -12.07 -16.04
N GLN A 72 2.71 -12.57 -17.10
CA GLN A 72 3.75 -13.59 -17.00
C GLN A 72 4.98 -13.09 -16.24
N GLN A 73 5.35 -11.82 -16.42
CA GLN A 73 6.41 -11.18 -15.66
C GLN A 73 6.08 -11.12 -14.15
N ILE A 74 4.87 -10.71 -13.78
CA ILE A 74 4.45 -10.68 -12.37
C ILE A 74 4.40 -12.10 -11.78
N ARG A 75 3.87 -13.07 -12.54
CA ARG A 75 3.88 -14.48 -12.11
C ARG A 75 5.30 -14.95 -11.83
N LYS A 76 6.26 -14.59 -12.69
CA LYS A 76 7.67 -14.90 -12.49
C LYS A 76 8.22 -14.20 -11.24
N GLU A 77 7.87 -12.94 -11.03
CA GLU A 77 8.32 -12.19 -9.84
C GLU A 77 7.79 -12.82 -8.53
N ILE A 78 6.53 -13.27 -8.51
CA ILE A 78 5.95 -13.99 -7.36
C ILE A 78 6.64 -15.35 -7.16
N THR A 79 6.83 -16.12 -8.24
CA THR A 79 7.25 -17.52 -8.16
C THR A 79 8.76 -17.67 -7.95
N ASP A 80 9.55 -16.82 -8.60
CA ASP A 80 11.02 -16.91 -8.57
C ASP A 80 11.60 -16.07 -7.43
N TYR A 81 11.01 -14.90 -7.14
CA TYR A 81 11.52 -13.96 -6.13
C TYR A 81 10.70 -13.91 -4.84
N HIS A 82 9.61 -14.68 -4.73
CA HIS A 82 8.80 -14.82 -3.50
C HIS A 82 8.35 -13.48 -2.89
N VAL A 83 8.05 -12.51 -3.75
CA VAL A 83 7.64 -11.13 -3.39
C VAL A 83 6.47 -11.16 -2.39
N GLY A 84 6.63 -10.48 -1.26
CA GLY A 84 5.66 -10.49 -0.16
C GLY A 84 4.37 -9.70 -0.41
N ALA A 85 4.41 -8.70 -1.29
CA ALA A 85 3.23 -7.93 -1.65
C ALA A 85 3.30 -7.37 -3.06
N ILE A 86 2.14 -7.21 -3.70
CA ILE A 86 2.00 -6.50 -4.98
C ILE A 86 1.10 -5.29 -4.77
N THR A 87 1.59 -4.12 -5.19
CA THR A 87 0.82 -2.89 -5.17
C THR A 87 0.37 -2.50 -6.58
N PRO A 88 -0.92 -2.15 -6.77
CA PRO A 88 -1.38 -1.52 -8.00
C PRO A 88 -0.63 -0.22 -8.31
N LEU A 89 -0.15 -0.03 -9.54
CA LEU A 89 0.48 1.22 -9.99
C LEU A 89 -0.52 2.37 -10.22
N GLU A 90 -1.83 2.13 -10.10
CA GLU A 90 -2.93 3.07 -10.40
C GLU A 90 -3.71 3.56 -9.15
N VAL A 91 -3.10 3.65 -7.96
CA VAL A 91 -3.79 4.16 -6.75
C VAL A 91 -3.91 5.70 -6.70
N ARG A 92 -4.02 6.36 -7.86
CA ARG A 92 -4.09 7.84 -7.92
C ARG A 92 -5.39 8.41 -8.47
N PHE A 93 -6.43 7.60 -8.64
CA PHE A 93 -7.73 8.09 -9.15
C PHE A 93 -8.97 7.78 -8.32
N ILE A 94 -8.92 6.95 -7.28
CA ILE A 94 -10.13 6.55 -6.53
C ILE A 94 -10.37 7.39 -5.26
N LEU A 95 -9.38 8.14 -4.77
CA LEU A 95 -9.55 9.05 -3.61
C LEU A 95 -9.91 10.50 -3.98
N GLN A 96 -10.24 10.79 -5.24
CA GLN A 96 -10.60 12.15 -5.70
C GLN A 96 -12.08 12.31 -6.10
N LEU A 97 -12.91 11.30 -5.86
CA LEU A 97 -14.35 11.32 -6.17
C LEU A 97 -15.23 10.83 -4.99
N SER A 98 -14.96 11.34 -3.78
CA SER A 98 -15.87 11.27 -2.64
C SER A 98 -16.20 12.66 -2.13
#